data_AF-A0A377C755-F1
#
_entry.id   AF-A0A377C755-F1
#
_cell.length_a   1.000
_cell.length_b   1.000
_cell.length_c   1.000
_cell.angle_alpha   90.00
_cell.angle_beta   90.00
_cell.angle_gamma   90.00
#
_symmetry.space_group_name_H-M   'P 1'
#
loop_
_entity.id
_entity.type
_entity.pdbx_description
1 polymer ?
#
loop_
_entity_poly.entity_id
_entity_poly.type
_entity_poly.pdbx_seq_one_letter_code
_entity_poly.pdbx_strand_id
1 'polypeptide(L)'
;MRHIFQRLLPRRLWLAGLPCLALLGCVQNHNKPAIDTPAEEKIPVYQLADYLSTECSDIWALQGKSTETNPLYWLRAMDCADRLMPAQSRQQARQYGRRQLAKYL
;
A
#
# COMPACT_ATOMS: atom_id res chain seq x y z
N MET A 1 -14.75 3.24 -55.30
CA MET A 1 -13.84 3.41 -54.15
C MET A 1 -14.53 3.70 -52.80
N ARG A 2 -15.86 3.82 -52.69
CA ARG A 2 -16.53 4.13 -51.40
C ARG A 2 -16.87 2.91 -50.53
N HIS A 3 -17.09 1.74 -51.13
CA HIS A 3 -17.50 0.53 -50.39
C HIS A 3 -16.35 -0.25 -49.72
N ILE A 4 -15.10 0.02 -50.09
CA ILE A 4 -13.91 -0.65 -49.52
C ILE A 4 -13.59 -0.05 -48.15
N PHE A 5 -13.69 1.28 -48.00
CA PHE A 5 -13.47 1.98 -46.73
C PHE A 5 -14.50 1.64 -45.66
N GLN A 6 -15.76 1.39 -46.05
CA GLN A 6 -16.84 1.04 -45.11
C GLN A 6 -16.68 -0.35 -44.46
N ARG A 7 -15.98 -1.29 -45.10
CA ARG A 7 -15.84 -2.68 -44.58
C ARG A 7 -14.61 -2.88 -43.68
N LEU A 8 -13.60 -2.00 -43.77
CA LEU A 8 -12.35 -2.13 -43.01
C LEU A 8 -12.39 -1.42 -41.65
N LEU A 9 -13.22 -0.39 -41.50
CA LEU A 9 -13.44 0.31 -40.23
C LEU A 9 -14.09 -0.57 -39.13
N PRO A 10 -15.18 -1.33 -39.36
CA PRO A 10 -15.82 -2.07 -38.27
C PRO A 10 -14.94 -3.21 -37.73
N ARG A 11 -14.12 -3.84 -38.58
CA ARG A 11 -13.25 -4.96 -38.16
C ARG A 11 -12.08 -4.52 -37.27
N ARG A 12 -11.55 -3.30 -37.47
CA ARG A 12 -10.47 -2.76 -36.62
C ARG A 12 -10.97 -2.25 -35.27
N LEU A 13 -12.17 -1.68 -35.22
CA LEU A 13 -12.76 -1.25 -33.94
C LEU A 13 -13.08 -2.43 -33.01
N TRP A 14 -13.48 -3.59 -33.56
CA TRP A 14 -13.76 -4.78 -32.77
C TRP A 14 -12.51 -5.42 -32.14
N LEU A 15 -11.37 -5.40 -32.85
CA LEU A 15 -10.11 -5.95 -32.34
C LEU A 15 -9.45 -5.09 -31.25
N ALA A 16 -9.74 -3.78 -31.21
CA ALA A 16 -9.18 -2.86 -30.22
C ALA A 16 -10.03 -2.71 -28.94
N GLY A 17 -11.35 -2.97 -29.00
CA GLY A 17 -12.24 -2.83 -27.84
C GLY A 17 -12.25 -4.03 -26.89
N LEU A 18 -12.08 -5.25 -27.42
CA LEU A 18 -12.07 -6.50 -26.66
C LEU A 18 -11.04 -6.56 -25.50
N PRO A 19 -9.77 -6.14 -25.66
CA PRO A 19 -8.80 -6.20 -24.56
C PRO A 19 -9.07 -5.20 -23.43
N CYS A 20 -9.80 -4.10 -23.68
CA CYS A 20 -10.17 -3.16 -22.61
C CYS A 20 -11.24 -3.71 -21.67
N LEU A 21 -12.12 -4.59 -22.16
CA LEU A 21 -13.12 -5.26 -21.31
C LEU A 21 -12.50 -6.31 -20.39
N ALA A 22 -11.32 -6.86 -20.74
CA ALA A 22 -10.59 -7.81 -19.90
C ALA A 22 -9.93 -7.16 -18.67
N LEU A 23 -9.81 -5.82 -18.64
CA LEU A 23 -9.32 -5.07 -17.48
C LEU A 23 -10.43 -4.70 -16.49
N LEU A 24 -11.70 -5.00 -16.79
CA LEU A 24 -12.81 -4.91 -15.83
C LEU A 24 -12.77 -6.13 -14.89
N GLY A 25 -11.76 -6.18 -14.01
CA GLY A 25 -11.75 -7.12 -12.90
C GLY A 25 -12.75 -6.68 -11.83
N CYS A 26 -13.89 -7.36 -11.72
CA CYS A 26 -14.78 -7.21 -10.57
C CYS A 26 -14.09 -7.80 -9.33
N VAL A 27 -13.74 -6.96 -8.34
CA VAL A 27 -13.38 -7.43 -7.01
C VAL A 27 -14.64 -7.85 -6.27
N GLN A 28 -15.01 -9.14 -6.37
CA GLN A 28 -16.03 -9.70 -5.50
C GLN A 28 -15.38 -10.14 -4.20
N ASN A 29 -15.16 -9.19 -3.29
CA ASN A 29 -14.92 -9.53 -1.90
C ASN A 29 -15.70 -8.61 -0.97
N HIS A 30 -17.00 -8.84 -0.93
CA HIS A 30 -17.77 -8.57 0.27
C HIS A 30 -18.14 -9.89 0.90
N ASN A 31 -17.27 -10.35 1.80
CA ASN A 31 -17.69 -11.17 2.91
C ASN A 31 -18.81 -10.39 3.62
N LYS A 32 -20.07 -10.73 3.33
CA LYS A 32 -21.18 -10.27 4.17
C LYS A 32 -20.91 -10.87 5.54
N PRO A 33 -20.62 -10.08 6.59
CA PRO A 33 -20.68 -10.64 7.92
C PRO A 33 -22.11 -11.15 8.09
N ALA A 34 -22.26 -12.37 8.60
CA ALA A 34 -23.57 -12.87 8.98
C ALA A 34 -24.10 -11.95 10.09
N ILE A 35 -24.91 -10.97 9.72
CA ILE A 35 -25.65 -10.11 10.64
C ILE A 35 -26.80 -10.96 11.15
N ASP A 36 -26.52 -11.87 12.09
CA ASP A 36 -27.54 -12.56 12.90
C ASP A 36 -26.93 -13.23 14.15
N THR A 37 -25.60 -13.18 14.33
CA THR A 37 -24.99 -13.45 15.64
C THR A 37 -24.84 -12.13 16.40
N PRO A 38 -25.19 -12.07 17.71
CA PRO A 38 -24.73 -10.99 18.56
C PRO A 38 -23.21 -11.04 18.49
N ALA A 39 -22.62 -10.12 17.73
CA ALA A 39 -21.19 -9.97 17.67
C ALA A 39 -20.79 -9.42 19.04
N GLU A 40 -20.47 -10.32 19.96
CA GLU A 40 -19.74 -9.96 21.15
C GLU A 40 -18.48 -9.27 20.65
N GLU A 41 -18.39 -7.97 20.92
CA GLU A 41 -17.25 -7.13 20.57
C GLU A 41 -16.06 -7.63 21.37
N LYS A 42 -15.44 -8.69 20.86
CA LYS A 42 -14.28 -9.30 21.47
C LYS A 42 -13.10 -8.41 21.15
N ILE A 43 -12.93 -7.37 21.97
CA ILE A 43 -11.75 -6.52 21.91
C ILE A 43 -10.53 -7.46 21.89
N PRO A 44 -9.67 -7.37 20.87
CA PRO A 44 -8.52 -8.25 20.79
C PRO A 44 -7.69 -8.09 22.06
N VAL A 45 -7.43 -9.22 22.73
CA VAL A 45 -6.64 -9.27 23.98
C VAL A 45 -5.23 -8.70 23.77
N TYR A 46 -4.75 -8.70 22.51
CA TYR A 46 -3.48 -8.14 22.13
C TYR A 46 -3.64 -6.73 21.54
N GLN A 47 -3.12 -5.73 22.24
CA GLN A 47 -3.03 -4.36 21.72
C GLN A 47 -1.91 -4.27 20.68
N LEU A 48 -2.26 -3.78 19.49
CA LEU A 48 -1.28 -3.44 18.46
C LEU A 48 -0.56 -2.14 18.85
N ALA A 49 0.70 -2.02 18.46
CA ALA A 49 1.40 -0.74 18.58
C ALA A 49 0.73 0.29 17.66
N ASP A 50 0.29 1.41 18.23
CA ASP A 50 -0.39 2.48 17.49
C ASP A 50 0.62 3.45 16.87
N TYR A 51 1.22 3.03 15.75
CA TYR A 51 2.06 3.92 14.95
C TYR A 51 1.23 4.87 14.07
N LEU A 52 -0.07 4.61 13.90
CA LEU A 52 -0.93 5.41 13.03
C LEU A 52 -1.13 6.82 13.60
N SER A 53 -1.25 6.94 14.93
CA SER A 53 -1.33 8.23 15.62
C SER A 53 0.01 8.96 15.76
N THR A 54 1.13 8.33 15.39
CA THR A 54 2.45 8.97 15.42
C THR A 54 2.58 9.97 14.26
N GLU A 55 3.02 11.18 14.56
CA GLU A 55 3.33 12.20 13.56
C GLU A 55 4.46 11.77 12.62
N CYS A 56 4.37 12.16 11.34
CA CYS A 56 5.38 11.75 10.34
C CYS A 56 6.77 12.36 10.59
N SER A 57 6.87 13.46 11.33
CA SER A 57 8.16 14.00 11.79
C SER A 57 8.84 13.08 12.80
N ASP A 58 8.05 12.33 13.57
CA ASP A 58 8.50 11.65 14.78
C ASP A 58 8.71 10.15 14.55
N ILE A 59 8.06 9.58 13.51
CA ILE A 59 8.19 8.15 13.16
C ILE A 59 9.66 7.73 13.02
N TRP A 60 10.49 8.60 12.46
CA TRP A 60 11.91 8.38 12.18
C TRP A 60 12.80 8.36 13.42
N ALA A 61 12.31 8.90 14.55
CA ALA A 61 13.00 8.92 15.83
C ALA A 61 12.76 7.65 16.65
N LEU A 62 11.67 6.93 16.39
CA LEU A 62 11.35 5.67 17.07
C LEU A 62 12.40 4.61 16.74
N GLN A 63 12.95 3.98 17.79
CA GLN A 63 14.08 3.06 17.68
C GLN A 63 13.95 1.93 18.68
N GLY A 64 14.67 0.85 18.41
CA GLY A 64 14.73 -0.33 19.28
C GLY A 64 14.07 -1.54 18.65
N LYS A 65 14.39 -2.71 19.22
CA LYS A 65 14.00 -4.01 18.67
C LYS A 65 12.47 -4.12 18.48
N SER A 66 11.69 -3.74 19.49
CA SER A 66 10.22 -3.80 19.44
C SER A 66 9.59 -2.92 18.34
N THR A 67 10.25 -1.84 17.94
CA THR A 67 9.82 -0.96 16.87
C THR A 67 10.25 -1.49 15.51
N GLU A 68 11.54 -1.78 15.35
CA GLU A 68 12.12 -2.13 14.06
C GLU A 68 11.80 -3.56 13.61
N THR A 69 11.37 -4.45 14.52
CA THR A 69 10.82 -5.76 14.15
C THR A 69 9.30 -5.75 13.96
N ASN A 70 8.64 -4.62 14.22
CA ASN A 70 7.19 -4.52 14.07
C ASN A 70 6.85 -4.06 12.63
N PRO A 71 6.06 -4.84 11.86
CA PRO A 71 5.72 -4.46 10.49
C PRO A 71 4.88 -3.19 10.40
N LEU A 72 4.08 -2.85 11.42
CA LEU A 72 3.24 -1.64 11.43
C LEU A 72 4.09 -0.36 11.48
N TYR A 73 5.25 -0.41 12.13
CA TYR A 73 6.21 0.68 12.12
C TYR A 73 6.71 0.95 10.70
N TRP A 74 7.12 -0.10 9.98
CA TRP A 74 7.63 0.04 8.61
C TRP A 74 6.57 0.51 7.61
N LEU A 75 5.33 0.04 7.78
CA LEU A 75 4.21 0.52 6.98
C LEU A 75 4.00 2.02 7.16
N ARG A 76 3.98 2.50 8.41
CA ARG A 76 3.86 3.92 8.71
C ARG A 76 5.07 4.73 8.23
N ALA A 77 6.28 4.18 8.36
CA ALA A 77 7.49 4.82 7.88
C ALA A 77 7.47 5.02 6.35
N MET A 78 6.97 4.04 5.57
CA MET A 78 6.81 4.19 4.13
C MET A 78 5.76 5.25 3.77
N ASP A 79 4.60 5.23 4.41
CA ASP A 79 3.54 6.24 4.23
C ASP A 79 4.05 7.67 4.52
N CYS A 80 4.84 7.82 5.58
CA CYS A 80 5.45 9.10 5.94
C CYS A 80 6.66 9.49 5.07
N ALA A 81 7.25 8.56 4.32
CA ALA A 81 8.40 8.85 3.46
C ALA A 81 8.04 9.78 2.30
N ASP A 82 6.80 9.74 1.82
CA ASP A 82 6.29 10.60 0.74
C ASP A 82 6.30 12.09 1.11
N ARG A 83 6.40 12.41 2.40
CA ARG A 83 6.48 13.79 2.91
C ARG A 83 7.91 14.34 2.96
N LEU A 84 8.92 13.50 2.75
CA LEU A 84 10.33 13.91 2.82
C LEU A 84 10.80 14.49 1.48
N MET A 85 11.57 15.58 1.55
CA MET A 85 12.34 16.02 0.41
C MET A 85 13.39 14.96 0.01
N PRO A 86 13.81 14.87 -1.27
CA PRO A 86 14.81 13.89 -1.70
C PRO A 86 16.12 13.91 -0.89
N ALA A 87 16.55 15.08 -0.42
CA ALA A 87 17.73 15.20 0.44
C ALA A 87 17.49 14.58 1.84
N GLN A 88 16.33 14.84 2.44
CA GLN A 88 15.94 14.30 3.75
C GLN A 88 15.79 12.78 3.70
N SER A 89 15.16 12.26 2.65
CA SER A 89 15.01 10.80 2.43
C SER A 89 16.37 10.10 2.38
N ARG A 90 17.33 10.63 1.60
CA ARG A 90 18.71 10.08 1.54
C ARG A 90 19.42 10.17 2.88
N GLN A 91 19.25 11.27 3.61
CA GLN A 91 19.83 11.43 4.95
C GLN A 91 19.27 10.36 5.91
N GLN A 92 17.96 10.15 5.92
CA GLN A 92 17.30 9.17 6.78
C GLN A 92 17.76 7.74 6.46
N ALA A 93 17.86 7.39 5.17
CA ALA A 93 18.39 6.10 4.74
C ALA A 93 19.84 5.88 5.21
N ARG A 94 20.71 6.89 5.09
CA ARG A 94 22.10 6.82 5.60
C ARG A 94 22.17 6.69 7.11
N GLN A 95 21.29 7.36 7.85
CA GLN A 95 21.21 7.23 9.30
C GLN A 95 20.79 5.82 9.71
N TYR A 96 19.75 5.26 9.08
CA TYR A 96 19.31 3.89 9.31
C TYR A 96 20.42 2.88 8.99
N GLY A 97 21.09 3.00 7.84
CA GLY A 97 22.20 2.12 7.46
C GLY A 97 23.35 2.16 8.48
N ARG A 98 23.75 3.36 8.93
CA ARG A 98 24.77 3.50 9.99
C ARG A 98 24.35 2.83 11.29
N ARG A 99 23.10 3.02 11.73
CA ARG A 99 22.57 2.38 12.94
C ARG A 99 22.57 0.86 12.82
N GLN A 100 22.16 0.33 11.66
CA GLN A 100 22.13 -1.11 11.45
C GLN A 100 23.54 -1.70 11.50
N LEU A 101 24.54 -1.05 10.91
CA LEU A 101 25.95 -1.45 11.02
C LEU A 101 26.45 -1.41 12.47
N ALA A 102 26.08 -0.39 13.24
CA ALA A 102 26.46 -0.26 14.64
C ALA A 102 25.90 -1.36 15.56
N LYS A 103 24.86 -2.11 15.14
CA LYS A 103 24.38 -3.28 15.90
C LYS A 103 25.27 -4.51 15.77
N TYR A 104 26.16 -4.53 14.78
CA TYR A 104 27.03 -5.67 14.46
C TYR A 104 28.51 -5.42 14.79
N LEU A 105 28.82 -4.25 15.34
CA LEU A 105 30.15 -3.87 15.84
C LEU A 105 30.11 -3.85 17.37
#